data_AF-A0A4R0P2S4-F1
#
_entry.id   AF-A0A4R0P2S4-F1
#
_cell.length_a   1.000
_cell.length_b   1.000
_cell.length_c   1.000
_cell.angle_alpha   90.00
_cell.angle_beta   90.00
_cell.angle_gamma   90.00
#
_symmetry.space_group_name_H-M   'P 1'
#
loop_
_entity.id
_entity.type
_entity.pdbx_description
1 polymer ?
#
loop_
_entity_poly.entity_id
_entity_poly.type
_entity_poly.pdbx_seq_one_letter_code
_entity_poly.pdbx_strand_id
1 'polypeptide(L)'
;MNNQINYLVSIFPEVAQQIMDYKTGATECKADGNYYPKDWEKKADGNYYPKDFEKKADGNYYPKNWERKPDSNYYPKNFERKADGDYYPKDYQRKSDGKYRL
;
A
#
# COMPACT_ATOMS: atom_id res chain seq x y z
N MET A 1 20.34 -21.38 2.64
CA MET A 1 19.72 -20.59 1.55
C MET A 1 20.06 -21.29 0.23
N ASN A 2 19.10 -21.58 -0.65
CA ASN A 2 19.36 -22.43 -1.82
C ASN A 2 20.32 -21.73 -2.83
N ASN A 3 21.51 -22.30 -3.05
CA ASN A 3 22.59 -21.69 -3.84
C ASN A 3 22.21 -21.49 -5.32
N GLN A 4 21.33 -22.33 -5.85
CA GLN A 4 20.83 -22.19 -7.23
C GLN A 4 19.98 -20.93 -7.41
N ILE A 5 19.20 -20.56 -6.39
CA ILE A 5 18.37 -19.34 -6.46
C ILE A 5 19.25 -18.09 -6.43
N ASN A 6 20.28 -18.08 -5.59
CA ASN A 6 21.22 -16.95 -5.54
C ASN A 6 21.99 -16.81 -6.85
N TYR A 7 22.33 -17.94 -7.49
CA TYR A 7 22.91 -17.94 -8.83
C TYR A 7 21.94 -17.33 -9.86
N LEU A 8 20.68 -17.77 -9.90
CA LEU A 8 19.68 -17.20 -10.84
C LEU A 8 19.47 -15.70 -10.63
N VAL A 9 19.41 -15.23 -9.38
CA VAL A 9 19.33 -13.79 -9.05
C VAL A 9 20.54 -13.02 -9.57
N SER A 10 21.74 -13.62 -9.53
CA SER A 10 22.96 -12.99 -10.06
C SER A 10 23.00 -12.93 -11.59
N ILE A 11 22.36 -13.89 -12.27
CA ILE A 11 22.31 -13.95 -13.74
C ILE A 11 21.20 -13.06 -14.30
N PHE A 12 20.09 -12.92 -13.56
CA PHE A 12 18.90 -12.17 -13.99
C PHE A 12 18.48 -11.13 -12.95
N PRO A 13 19.28 -10.06 -12.75
CA PRO A 13 18.95 -9.01 -11.78
C PRO A 13 17.61 -8.33 -12.05
N GLU A 14 17.16 -8.29 -13.31
CA GLU A 14 15.89 -7.70 -13.75
C GLU A 14 14.65 -8.40 -13.18
N VAL A 15 14.74 -9.69 -12.82
CA VAL A 15 13.66 -10.47 -12.20
C VAL A 15 13.99 -10.90 -10.76
N ALA A 16 15.07 -10.37 -10.18
CA ALA A 16 15.54 -10.73 -8.84
C ALA A 16 14.44 -10.61 -7.77
N GLN A 17 13.65 -9.54 -7.80
CA GLN A 17 12.56 -9.32 -6.84
C GLN A 17 11.48 -10.41 -6.95
N GLN A 18 11.07 -10.76 -8.17
CA GLN A 18 10.08 -11.81 -8.40
C GLN A 18 10.58 -13.18 -7.90
N ILE A 19 11.85 -13.50 -8.16
CA ILE A 19 12.50 -14.72 -7.66
C ILE A 19 12.54 -14.74 -6.12
N MET A 20 12.83 -13.60 -5.50
CA MET A 20 12.91 -13.48 -4.04
C MET A 20 11.54 -13.52 -3.36
N ASP A 21 10.52 -12.89 -3.93
CA ASP A 21 9.14 -12.95 -3.41
C ASP A 21 8.60 -14.38 -3.45
N TYR A 22 8.89 -15.11 -4.53
CA TYR A 22 8.59 -16.54 -4.64
C TYR A 22 9.32 -17.37 -3.57
N LYS A 23 10.63 -17.12 -3.37
CA LYS A 23 11.46 -17.87 -2.40
C LYS A 23 11.03 -17.63 -0.96
N THR A 24 10.63 -16.41 -0.62
CA THR A 24 10.21 -16.03 0.74
C THR A 24 8.78 -16.46 1.04
N GLY A 25 8.00 -16.79 0.00
CA GLY A 25 6.57 -16.99 0.12
C GLY A 25 5.87 -15.71 0.59
N ALA A 26 6.41 -14.53 0.26
CA ALA A 26 5.74 -13.26 0.53
C ALA A 26 4.48 -13.09 -0.34
N THR A 27 4.50 -13.70 -1.53
CA THR A 27 3.37 -13.74 -2.45
C THR A 27 2.87 -15.17 -2.67
N GLU A 28 1.63 -15.29 -3.15
CA GLU A 28 1.04 -16.54 -3.59
C GLU A 28 0.16 -16.33 -4.83
N CYS A 29 0.09 -17.35 -5.68
CA CYS A 29 -0.83 -17.36 -6.82
C CYS A 29 -2.26 -17.53 -6.28
N LYS A 30 -3.17 -16.62 -6.65
CA LYS A 30 -4.57 -16.67 -6.25
C LYS A 30 -5.43 -17.28 -7.38
N ALA A 31 -6.73 -17.40 -7.14
CA ALA A 31 -7.66 -18.14 -8.02
C ALA A 31 -7.80 -17.55 -9.44
N ASP A 32 -7.36 -16.31 -9.65
CA ASP A 32 -7.32 -15.63 -10.95
C ASP A 32 -6.00 -15.87 -11.72
N GLY A 33 -5.07 -16.63 -11.16
CA GLY A 33 -3.77 -16.93 -11.76
C GLY A 33 -2.68 -15.89 -11.53
N ASN A 34 -2.99 -14.78 -10.86
CA ASN A 34 -2.03 -13.73 -10.56
C ASN A 34 -1.41 -13.91 -9.17
N TYR A 35 -0.19 -13.38 -8.98
CA TYR A 35 0.49 -13.39 -7.69
C TYR A 35 0.19 -12.13 -6.90
N TYR A 36 -0.22 -12.30 -5.64
CA TYR A 36 -0.49 -11.22 -4.70
C TYR A 36 0.24 -11.47 -3.38
N PRO A 37 0.48 -10.45 -2.55
CA PRO A 37 0.91 -10.66 -1.18
C PRO A 37 -0.03 -11.61 -0.43
N LYS A 38 0.53 -12.48 0.41
CA LYS A 38 -0.25 -13.53 1.09
C LYS A 38 -1.40 -12.98 1.93
N ASP A 39 -1.20 -11.81 2.55
CA ASP A 39 -2.16 -11.13 3.39
C ASP A 39 -3.27 -10.39 2.62
N TRP A 40 -3.29 -10.49 1.29
CA TRP A 40 -4.38 -9.96 0.47
C TRP A 40 -5.54 -10.95 0.34
N GLU A 41 -6.76 -10.42 0.41
CA GLU A 41 -8.00 -11.17 0.34
C GLU A 41 -8.86 -10.66 -0.82
N LYS A 42 -9.57 -11.58 -1.50
CA LYS A 42 -10.54 -11.22 -2.54
C LYS A 42 -11.75 -10.56 -1.86
N LYS A 43 -12.10 -9.34 -2.27
CA LYS A 43 -13.26 -8.62 -1.75
C LYS A 43 -14.46 -8.75 -2.71
N ALA A 44 -15.61 -8.23 -2.29
CA ALA A 44 -16.90 -8.47 -2.96
C ALA A 44 -17.01 -7.90 -4.39
N ASP A 45 -16.13 -6.97 -4.75
CA ASP A 45 -16.00 -6.42 -6.10
C ASP A 45 -15.14 -7.30 -7.03
N GLY A 46 -14.57 -8.39 -6.51
CA GLY A 46 -13.75 -9.34 -7.25
C GLY A 46 -12.25 -9.05 -7.23
N ASN A 47 -11.81 -7.91 -6.70
CA ASN A 47 -10.40 -7.54 -6.64
C ASN A 47 -9.76 -8.02 -5.33
N TYR A 48 -8.43 -8.15 -5.33
CA TYR A 48 -7.63 -8.47 -4.14
C TYR A 48 -7.15 -7.19 -3.45
N TYR A 49 -7.32 -7.11 -2.14
CA TYR A 49 -6.89 -5.98 -1.31
C TYR A 49 -6.19 -6.48 -0.04
N PRO A 50 -5.34 -5.66 0.58
CA PRO A 50 -4.84 -5.93 1.93
C PRO A 50 -5.98 -6.22 2.91
N LYS A 51 -5.76 -7.14 3.85
CA LYS A 51 -6.77 -7.55 4.84
C LYS A 51 -7.28 -6.41 5.73
N ASP A 52 -6.46 -5.38 5.95
CA ASP A 52 -6.78 -4.21 6.73
C ASP A 52 -7.53 -3.12 5.95
N PHE A 53 -7.92 -3.38 4.69
CA PHE A 53 -8.79 -2.50 3.92
C PHE A 53 -10.27 -2.86 4.13
N GLU A 54 -11.12 -1.83 4.12
CA GLU A 54 -12.57 -1.95 4.23
C GLU A 54 -13.30 -1.08 3.20
N LYS A 55 -14.48 -1.55 2.78
CA LYS A 55 -15.34 -0.80 1.87
C LYS A 55 -15.94 0.39 2.61
N LYS A 56 -15.71 1.60 2.11
CA LYS A 56 -16.25 2.84 2.68
C LYS A 56 -17.52 3.26 1.95
N ALA A 57 -18.16 4.33 2.43
CA ALA A 57 -19.49 4.77 2.00
C ALA A 57 -19.56 5.22 0.54
N ASP A 58 -18.43 5.60 -0.05
CA ASP A 58 -18.29 5.93 -1.48
C ASP A 58 -18.17 4.69 -2.38
N GLY A 59 -18.10 3.50 -1.80
CA GLY A 59 -18.00 2.22 -2.51
C GLY A 59 -16.58 1.72 -2.73
N ASN A 60 -15.55 2.52 -2.44
CA ASN A 60 -14.15 2.15 -2.62
C ASN A 60 -13.57 1.48 -1.35
N TYR A 61 -12.44 0.77 -1.51
CA TYR A 61 -11.71 0.15 -0.40
C TYR A 61 -10.57 1.04 0.06
N TYR A 62 -10.52 1.34 1.35
CA TYR A 62 -9.46 2.13 1.99
C TYR A 62 -8.92 1.42 3.23
N PRO A 63 -7.70 1.77 3.69
CA PRO A 63 -7.22 1.32 4.99
C PRO A 63 -8.22 1.65 6.11
N LYS A 64 -8.39 0.73 7.07
CA LYS A 64 -9.27 0.93 8.24
C LYS A 64 -8.96 2.19 9.06
N ASN A 65 -7.69 2.62 9.07
CA ASN A 65 -7.25 3.82 9.77
C ASN A 65 -7.48 5.13 8.98
N TRP A 66 -8.12 5.07 7.81
CA TRP A 66 -8.53 6.26 7.06
C TRP A 66 -9.96 6.68 7.43
N GLU A 67 -10.20 7.99 7.42
CA GLU A 67 -11.48 8.62 7.71
C GLU A 67 -11.87 9.63 6.64
N ARG A 68 -13.18 9.83 6.46
CA ARG A 68 -13.71 10.81 5.53
C ARG A 68 -13.56 12.20 6.13
N LYS A 69 -12.90 13.10 5.41
CA LYS A 69 -12.68 14.49 5.83
C LYS A 69 -13.73 15.43 5.18
N PRO A 70 -13.85 16.69 5.63
CA PRO A 70 -14.86 17.64 5.13
C PRO A 70 -14.89 17.89 3.62
N ASP A 71 -13.78 17.65 2.90
CA ASP A 71 -13.70 17.73 1.45
C ASP A 71 -14.24 16.47 0.73
N SER A 72 -14.85 15.55 1.48
CA SER A 72 -15.38 14.26 1.05
C SER A 72 -14.36 13.19 0.68
N ASN A 73 -13.06 13.46 0.74
CA ASN A 73 -12.02 12.47 0.50
C ASN A 73 -11.67 11.70 1.78
N TYR A 74 -11.04 10.53 1.61
CA TYR A 74 -10.52 9.72 2.71
C TYR A 74 -9.03 9.99 2.92
N TYR A 75 -8.63 10.22 4.17
CA TYR A 75 -7.24 10.45 4.56
C TYR A 75 -6.88 9.63 5.81
N PRO A 76 -5.58 9.39 6.07
CA PRO A 76 -5.15 8.85 7.35
C PRO A 76 -5.69 9.68 8.53
N LYS A 77 -6.13 9.01 9.60
CA LYS A 77 -6.64 9.67 10.83
C LYS A 77 -5.71 10.73 11.42
N ASN A 78 -4.39 10.54 11.29
CA ASN A 78 -3.37 11.47 11.79
C ASN A 78 -3.10 12.67 10.86
N PHE A 79 -3.88 12.85 9.80
CA PHE A 79 -3.77 14.01 8.93
C PHE A 79 -4.74 15.13 9.34
N GLU A 80 -4.25 16.37 9.27
CA GLU A 80 -5.00 17.58 9.60
C GLU A 80 -4.94 18.58 8.43
N ARG A 81 -6.03 19.33 8.22
CA ARG A 81 -6.10 20.37 7.21
C ARG A 81 -5.23 21.55 7.62
N LYS A 82 -4.29 21.96 6.76
CA LYS A 82 -3.38 23.08 7.01
C LYS A 82 -3.85 24.34 6.26
N ALA A 83 -3.11 25.44 6.41
CA ALA A 83 -3.54 26.78 6.01
C ALA A 83 -3.65 26.98 4.48
N ASP A 84 -2.95 26.16 3.70
CA ASP A 84 -3.06 26.08 2.24
C ASP A 84 -4.31 25.31 1.77
N GLY A 85 -5.02 24.64 2.68
CA GLY A 85 -6.23 23.90 2.39
C GLY A 85 -6.04 22.39 2.24
N ASP A 86 -4.79 21.93 2.16
CA ASP A 86 -4.42 20.52 1.98
C ASP A 86 -4.29 19.77 3.33
N TYR A 87 -4.30 18.44 3.27
CA TYR A 87 -4.14 17.57 4.45
C TYR A 87 -2.70 17.04 4.56
N TYR A 88 -2.10 17.21 5.73
CA TYR A 88 -0.74 16.76 6.04
C TYR A 88 -0.69 15.98 7.34
N PRO A 89 0.35 15.17 7.58
CA PRO A 89 0.60 14.60 8.90
C PRO A 89 0.57 15.70 9.97
N LYS A 90 -0.06 15.42 11.11
CA LYS A 90 -0.24 16.37 12.21
C LYS A 90 1.06 17.10 12.58
N ASP A 91 2.16 16.36 12.65
CA ASP A 91 3.47 16.86 13.09
C ASP A 91 4.21 17.69 12.03
N TYR A 92 3.68 17.82 10.81
CA TYR A 92 4.28 18.67 9.78
C TYR A 92 4.07 20.15 10.07
N GLN A 93 5.14 20.91 9.89
CA GLN A 93 5.18 22.36 10.06
C GLN A 93 5.47 23.06 8.75
N ARG A 94 4.86 24.23 8.55
CA ARG A 94 5.12 25.10 7.39
C ARG A 94 6.52 25.70 7.53
N LYS A 95 7.39 25.45 6.57
CA LYS A 95 8.75 26.00 6.52
C LYS A 95 8.77 27.31 5.73
N SER A 96 9.90 28.01 5.77
CA SER A 96 10.09 29.31 5.11
C SER A 96 9.92 29.27 3.59
N ASP A 97 10.14 28.11 2.97
CA ASP A 97 9.90 27.85 1.54
C ASP A 97 8.43 27.57 1.22
N GLY A 98 7.54 27.65 2.22
CA GLY A 98 6.11 27.40 2.08
C GLY A 98 5.71 25.92 2.15
N LYS A 99 6.65 24.97 2.22
CA LYS A 99 6.34 23.53 2.24
C LYS A 99 6.08 23.02 3.66
N TYR A 100 5.21 22.03 3.77
CA TYR A 100 4.97 21.28 5.01
C TYR A 100 5.89 20.06 5.09
N ARG A 101 6.71 19.98 6.14
CA ARG A 101 7.55 18.81 6.47
C ARG A 101 7.81 18.76 7.98
N LEU A 102 8.33 17.64 8.46
CA LEU A 102 8.80 17.48 9.83
C LEU A 102 9.87 18.55 10.14
#